data_AF-A0A517N6X1-F1
#
_entry.id   AF-A0A517N6X1-F1
#
_cell.length_a   1.000
_cell.length_b   1.000
_cell.length_c   1.000
_cell.angle_alpha   90.00
_cell.angle_beta   90.00
_cell.angle_gamma   90.00
#
_symmetry.space_group_name_H-M   'P 1'
#
loop_
_entity.id
_entity.type
_entity.pdbx_description
1 polymer ?
#
loop_
_entity_poly.entity_id
_entity_poly.type
_entity_poly.pdbx_seq_one_letter_code
_entity_poly.pdbx_strand_id
1 'polypeptide(L)'
;MDNPVRIPSEFNDDNLYRSRHGRESSTGSMRRLFRLVIGLALVVVVMKQASQEAVYRPFFGGASTVDQNPPPGYRIGGGNGQLEIPMNQAASKLDAVSADDAQALAGGGQPERGLPDDDLLASDLLAKDLAKVVDGSVWRGGDNDALYRLLDRATRYPDAYSIQAAYPRAAPTAPSDGDSQSGVSRVAVVPLLQQPDVFRGHRVAIAGKVSRAQRIESGPNDFGISGYWQVWLRPIDGADRPFVAIVPKVTSRIAAVGPDATLEDGPPAQLVGVFLKRLAYQSSVGADLAPVIVGRLHAEQDSEGSNRANGNGPQANDSDPSQQGLGGAVWAAIAAACVLGVLLAAFATWRSRLMTQHGRQLRAAGRPTNDSFLQQLSTNGDDKADGDHAEHGENG
;
A
#
# COMPACT_ATOMS: atom_id res chain seq x y z
N MET A 1 -26.73 -55.30 -8.20
CA MET A 1 -26.33 -54.74 -9.51
C MET A 1 -26.08 -53.27 -9.26
N ASP A 2 -24.88 -52.96 -8.79
CA ASP A 2 -24.48 -51.61 -8.38
C ASP A 2 -23.73 -50.94 -9.53
N ASN A 3 -24.23 -49.76 -9.92
CA ASN A 3 -23.64 -48.95 -10.97
C ASN A 3 -22.75 -47.89 -10.30
N PRO A 4 -21.42 -47.90 -10.52
CA PRO A 4 -20.55 -46.90 -9.90
C PRO A 4 -20.75 -45.54 -10.57
N VAL A 5 -21.05 -44.54 -9.74
CA VAL A 5 -21.15 -43.13 -10.11
C VAL A 5 -19.77 -42.65 -10.59
N ARG A 6 -19.66 -42.30 -11.87
CA ARG A 6 -18.50 -41.63 -12.46
C ARG A 6 -18.59 -40.14 -12.17
N ILE A 7 -17.63 -39.61 -11.41
CA ILE A 7 -17.41 -38.18 -11.24
C ILE A 7 -16.58 -37.69 -12.45
N PRO A 8 -17.05 -36.73 -13.26
CA PRO A 8 -16.27 -36.17 -14.35
C PRO A 8 -15.17 -35.27 -13.79
N SER A 9 -13.91 -35.72 -13.94
CA SER A 9 -12.71 -34.92 -13.66
C SER A 9 -12.40 -34.03 -14.86
N GLU A 10 -13.07 -32.90 -14.97
CA GLU A 10 -12.66 -31.80 -15.86
C GLU A 10 -12.18 -30.61 -15.03
N PHE A 11 -11.08 -30.82 -14.29
CA PHE A 11 -10.20 -29.73 -13.89
C PHE A 11 -9.14 -29.60 -14.99
N ASN A 12 -9.43 -28.72 -15.96
CA ASN A 12 -8.50 -28.33 -17.00
C ASN A 12 -7.45 -27.38 -16.40
N ASP A 13 -6.32 -27.93 -15.96
CA ASP A 13 -5.13 -27.17 -15.54
C ASP A 13 -4.36 -26.56 -16.74
N ASP A 14 -4.79 -26.85 -17.97
CA ASP A 14 -4.07 -26.49 -19.20
C ASP A 14 -4.21 -25.03 -19.67
N ASN A 15 -4.91 -24.17 -18.93
CA ASN A 15 -5.12 -22.76 -19.35
C ASN A 15 -4.36 -21.70 -18.52
N LEU A 16 -3.51 -22.10 -17.57
CA LEU A 16 -2.79 -21.16 -16.69
C LEU A 16 -1.43 -20.68 -17.24
N TYR A 17 -0.94 -21.23 -18.36
CA TYR A 17 0.39 -20.91 -18.91
C TYR A 17 0.39 -20.40 -20.35
N ARG A 18 -0.68 -19.75 -20.82
CA ARG A 18 -0.59 -19.04 -22.11
C ARG A 18 0.15 -17.71 -21.92
N SER A 19 1.49 -17.80 -21.90
CA SER A 19 2.40 -16.66 -21.98
C SER A 19 2.08 -15.88 -23.26
N ARG A 20 1.34 -14.78 -23.09
CA ARG A 20 1.07 -13.82 -24.15
C ARG A 20 2.39 -13.07 -24.43
N HIS A 21 3.26 -13.64 -25.27
CA HIS A 21 4.39 -12.94 -25.85
C HIS A 21 3.88 -11.90 -26.85
N GLY A 22 3.32 -10.82 -26.31
CA GLY A 22 2.97 -9.61 -27.03
C GLY A 22 4.21 -8.74 -27.21
N ARG A 23 4.93 -9.00 -28.30
CA ARG A 23 5.75 -8.07 -29.09
C ARG A 23 5.76 -6.63 -28.54
N GLU A 24 6.77 -6.30 -27.72
CA GLU A 24 7.00 -4.94 -27.24
C GLU A 24 7.19 -4.00 -28.44
N SER A 25 6.25 -3.09 -28.62
CA SER A 25 6.40 -2.00 -29.59
C SER A 25 7.16 -0.85 -28.92
N SER A 26 8.24 -0.40 -29.56
CA SER A 26 9.16 0.68 -29.13
C SER A 26 8.52 2.08 -28.95
N THR A 27 7.20 2.18 -28.99
CA THR A 27 6.45 3.44 -28.87
C THR A 27 6.34 3.95 -27.42
N GLY A 28 6.75 3.15 -26.43
CA GLY A 28 6.70 3.52 -25.01
C GLY A 28 7.68 4.63 -24.61
N SER A 29 8.80 4.77 -25.33
CA SER A 29 9.86 5.73 -24.95
C SER A 29 9.42 7.19 -25.12
N MET A 30 8.67 7.49 -26.19
CA MET A 30 8.20 8.87 -26.45
C MET A 30 7.14 9.33 -25.45
N ARG A 31 6.29 8.43 -24.95
CA ARG A 31 5.29 8.74 -23.92
C ARG A 31 5.94 8.99 -22.55
N ARG A 32 7.02 8.28 -22.23
CA ARG A 32 7.82 8.51 -21.02
C ARG A 32 8.50 9.88 -21.07
N LEU A 33 9.08 10.25 -22.21
CA LEU A 33 9.69 11.56 -22.40
C LEU A 33 8.67 12.70 -22.23
N PHE A 34 7.48 12.58 -22.82
CA PHE A 34 6.43 13.59 -22.69
C PHE A 34 5.97 13.79 -21.23
N ARG A 35 5.82 12.70 -20.46
CA ARG A 35 5.47 12.80 -19.03
C ARG A 35 6.56 13.48 -18.21
N LEU A 36 7.84 13.21 -18.52
CA LEU A 36 8.98 13.85 -17.87
C LEU A 36 9.02 15.37 -18.15
N VAL A 37 8.81 15.77 -19.40
CA VAL A 37 8.80 17.19 -19.79
C VAL A 37 7.63 17.94 -19.14
N ILE A 38 6.44 17.34 -19.09
CA ILE A 38 5.27 17.93 -18.42
C ILE A 38 5.49 18.02 -16.91
N GLY A 39 6.04 16.97 -16.28
CA GLY A 39 6.38 16.97 -14.86
C GLY A 39 7.39 18.07 -14.51
N LEU A 40 8.44 18.23 -15.31
CA LEU A 40 9.43 19.28 -15.12
C LEU A 40 8.81 20.69 -15.26
N ALA A 41 7.94 20.90 -16.27
CA ALA A 41 7.25 22.17 -16.44
C ALA A 41 6.35 22.50 -15.24
N LEU A 42 5.64 21.51 -14.70
CA LEU A 42 4.83 21.67 -13.49
C LEU A 42 5.68 22.05 -12.27
N VAL A 43 6.82 21.38 -12.07
CA VAL A 43 7.74 21.69 -10.96
C VAL A 43 8.25 23.13 -11.07
N VAL A 44 8.64 23.59 -12.25
CA VAL A 44 9.11 24.98 -12.45
C VAL A 44 8.00 25.99 -12.15
N VAL A 45 6.76 25.70 -12.53
CA VAL A 45 5.61 26.57 -12.20
C VAL A 45 5.35 26.60 -10.70
N VAL A 46 5.41 25.45 -10.01
CA VAL A 46 5.24 25.36 -8.56
C VAL A 46 6.37 26.11 -7.83
N MET A 47 7.63 25.93 -8.25
CA MET A 47 8.76 26.66 -7.64
C MET A 47 8.63 28.17 -7.84
N LYS A 48 8.12 28.62 -8.99
CA LYS A 48 7.89 30.04 -9.26
C LYS A 48 6.72 30.62 -8.46
N GLN A 49 5.70 29.82 -8.13
CA GLN A 49 4.63 30.23 -7.21
C GLN A 49 5.10 30.22 -5.75
N ALA A 50 5.89 29.23 -5.37
CA ALA A 50 6.47 29.12 -4.04
C ALA A 50 7.49 30.22 -3.72
N SER A 51 8.05 30.89 -4.73
CA SER A 51 8.94 32.04 -4.52
C SER A 51 8.17 33.35 -4.25
N GLN A 52 6.83 33.35 -4.26
CA GLN A 52 6.04 34.55 -3.95
C GLN A 52 5.84 34.68 -2.45
N GLU A 53 6.66 35.52 -1.84
CA GLU A 53 6.66 35.84 -0.40
C GLU A 53 5.28 36.30 0.13
N ALA A 54 4.46 36.90 -0.75
CA ALA A 54 3.11 37.36 -0.42
C ALA A 54 2.15 36.22 0.00
N VAL A 55 2.35 34.99 -0.49
CA VAL A 55 1.47 33.83 -0.20
C VAL A 55 1.76 33.24 1.18
N TYR A 56 3.00 33.36 1.67
CA TYR A 56 3.43 32.75 2.92
C TYR A 56 3.38 33.71 4.12
N ARG A 57 3.24 35.02 3.88
CA ARG A 57 3.18 36.07 4.91
C ARG A 57 2.11 35.88 6.00
N PRO A 58 0.93 35.28 5.75
CA PRO A 58 -0.06 35.00 6.80
C PRO A 58 0.33 33.83 7.70
N PHE A 59 1.13 32.89 7.21
CA PHE A 59 1.49 31.65 7.92
C PHE A 59 2.74 31.81 8.79
N PHE A 60 3.69 32.65 8.36
CA PHE A 60 4.90 32.95 9.11
C PHE A 60 4.83 34.37 9.67
N GLY A 61 3.84 34.59 10.56
CA GLY A 61 3.58 35.86 11.21
C GLY A 61 4.87 36.60 11.54
N GLY A 62 4.93 37.87 11.12
CA GLY A 62 6.13 38.71 11.22
C GLY A 62 6.75 38.56 12.60
N ALA A 63 8.04 38.25 12.63
CA ALA A 63 8.82 38.09 13.84
C ALA A 63 8.46 39.22 14.80
N SER A 64 7.66 38.90 15.81
CA SER A 64 7.46 39.79 16.93
C SER A 64 8.86 39.98 17.50
N THR A 65 9.35 41.21 17.42
CA THR A 65 10.50 41.67 18.17
C THR A 65 10.29 41.21 19.60
N VAL A 66 10.98 40.13 19.97
CA VAL A 66 11.00 39.61 21.33
C VAL A 66 11.58 40.72 22.18
N ASP A 67 10.71 41.32 22.98
CA ASP A 67 11.07 42.30 23.99
C ASP A 67 12.12 41.65 24.90
N GLN A 68 13.37 42.13 24.82
CA GLN A 68 14.47 41.68 25.63
C GLN A 68 14.30 42.25 27.05
N ASN A 69 13.43 41.64 27.84
CA ASN A 69 13.45 41.83 29.29
C ASN A 69 13.63 40.47 29.96
N PRO A 70 14.87 40.08 30.31
CA PRO A 70 15.10 38.84 31.02
C PRO A 70 14.53 38.94 32.46
N PRO A 71 13.86 37.89 32.97
CA PRO A 71 13.44 37.86 34.36
C PRO A 71 14.66 37.92 35.30
N PRO A 72 14.58 38.66 36.42
CA PRO A 72 15.68 38.74 37.37
C PRO A 72 15.81 37.41 38.12
N GLY A 73 16.92 36.68 37.94
CA GLY A 73 17.18 35.54 38.82
C GLY A 73 18.26 34.53 38.45
N TYR A 74 18.82 34.51 37.23
CA TYR A 74 19.82 33.50 36.88
C TYR A 74 21.22 34.12 36.70
N ARG A 75 21.99 34.19 37.80
CA ARG A 75 23.44 34.42 37.77
C ARG A 75 24.15 33.09 37.52
N ILE A 76 24.61 32.84 36.30
CA ILE A 76 25.64 31.83 36.05
C ILE A 76 27.00 32.52 36.17
N GLY A 77 27.78 32.09 37.15
CA GLY A 77 29.17 32.50 37.33
C GLY A 77 30.04 31.98 36.19
N GLY A 78 30.70 32.90 35.50
CA GLY A 78 31.75 32.58 34.54
C GLY A 78 33.01 32.10 35.27
N GLY A 79 33.39 30.85 35.02
CA GLY A 79 34.69 30.30 35.37
C GLY A 79 35.30 29.69 34.11
N ASN A 80 36.30 30.35 33.55
CA ASN A 80 37.16 29.81 32.50
C ASN A 80 37.95 28.63 33.08
N GLY A 81 37.48 27.41 32.83
CA GLY A 81 38.12 26.16 33.23
C GLY A 81 38.26 25.24 32.02
N GLN A 82 39.47 25.20 31.49
CA GLN A 82 39.95 24.30 30.45
C GLN A 82 39.80 22.84 30.91
N LEU A 83 38.90 22.07 30.30
CA LEU A 83 38.73 20.63 30.55
C LEU A 83 39.63 19.84 29.61
N GLU A 84 40.85 19.57 30.07
CA GLU A 84 41.61 18.40 29.63
C GLU A 84 40.94 17.15 30.22
N ILE A 85 40.58 16.19 29.37
CA ILE A 85 40.06 14.88 29.79
C ILE A 85 41.24 13.90 29.75
N PRO A 86 41.81 13.46 30.89
CA PRO A 86 42.78 12.39 30.89
C PRO A 86 42.09 11.04 30.69
N MET A 87 42.40 10.41 29.57
CA MET A 87 42.01 9.07 29.17
C MET A 87 42.93 8.05 29.87
N ASN A 88 42.72 7.77 31.16
CA ASN A 88 43.17 6.55 31.84
C ASN A 88 42.55 6.44 33.24
N GLN A 89 41.36 5.82 33.32
CA GLN A 89 40.86 5.18 34.55
C GLN A 89 39.64 4.32 34.21
N ALA A 90 39.88 3.23 33.47
CA ALA A 90 38.89 2.20 33.19
C ALA A 90 39.52 0.81 33.33
N ALA A 91 40.12 0.53 34.49
CA ALA A 91 40.62 -0.81 34.82
C ALA A 91 40.84 -0.99 36.33
N SER A 92 39.82 -0.71 37.16
CA SER A 92 39.81 -1.14 38.58
C SER A 92 38.50 -0.73 39.25
N LYS A 93 37.40 -1.42 38.95
CA LYS A 93 36.18 -1.46 39.77
C LYS A 93 35.26 -2.60 39.29
N LEU A 94 35.79 -3.81 39.39
CA LEU A 94 35.04 -5.06 39.37
C LEU A 94 35.61 -5.84 40.55
N ASP A 95 35.12 -5.56 41.74
CA ASP A 95 35.08 -6.45 42.92
C ASP A 95 34.43 -5.67 44.07
N ALA A 96 33.56 -6.35 44.81
CA ALA A 96 32.69 -5.85 45.88
C ALA A 96 31.40 -5.13 45.43
N VAL A 97 30.45 -5.89 44.88
CA VAL A 97 29.02 -5.66 45.15
C VAL A 97 28.63 -6.64 46.25
N SER A 98 28.28 -6.10 47.41
CA SER A 98 27.87 -6.82 48.61
C SER A 98 26.48 -7.44 48.43
N ALA A 99 26.26 -8.60 49.03
CA ALA A 99 25.03 -9.39 48.90
C ALA A 99 23.81 -8.85 49.68
N ASP A 100 23.89 -7.67 50.31
CA ASP A 100 22.85 -7.15 51.21
C ASP A 100 21.94 -6.06 50.59
N ASP A 101 22.26 -5.53 49.39
CA ASP A 101 21.43 -4.49 48.74
C ASP A 101 20.36 -5.06 47.78
N ALA A 102 20.22 -6.38 47.70
CA ALA A 102 19.28 -7.05 46.79
C ALA A 102 17.83 -7.13 47.30
N GLN A 103 17.52 -6.68 48.52
CA GLN A 103 16.16 -6.76 49.10
C GLN A 103 15.39 -5.43 49.17
N ALA A 104 15.99 -4.29 48.86
CA ALA A 104 15.32 -2.98 48.98
C ALA A 104 14.65 -2.46 47.68
N LEU A 105 14.77 -3.19 46.56
CA LEU A 105 14.07 -2.89 45.29
C LEU A 105 12.89 -3.84 45.00
N ALA A 106 12.51 -4.70 45.95
CA ALA A 106 11.30 -5.54 45.90
C ALA A 106 10.01 -4.75 46.23
N GLY A 107 9.99 -3.46 45.92
CA GLY A 107 8.83 -2.59 46.09
C GLY A 107 7.80 -2.85 45.00
N GLY A 108 6.90 -3.81 45.23
CA GLY A 108 5.47 -3.72 44.90
C GLY A 108 5.05 -3.22 43.51
N GLY A 109 5.83 -3.47 42.46
CA GLY A 109 5.33 -3.38 41.10
C GLY A 109 4.21 -4.39 40.95
N GLN A 110 2.97 -3.92 40.87
CA GLN A 110 1.83 -4.77 40.53
C GLN A 110 2.24 -5.60 39.30
N PRO A 111 2.06 -6.93 39.31
CA PRO A 111 2.37 -7.74 38.15
C PRO A 111 1.62 -7.09 36.98
N GLU A 112 2.37 -6.67 35.95
CA GLU A 112 1.80 -6.40 34.64
C GLU A 112 0.79 -7.50 34.42
N ARG A 113 -0.48 -7.10 34.23
CA ARG A 113 -1.62 -8.02 34.14
C ARG A 113 -1.25 -9.07 33.10
N GLY A 114 -0.74 -10.21 33.58
CA GLY A 114 -0.10 -11.21 32.74
C GLY A 114 -1.10 -11.55 31.66
N LEU A 115 -0.67 -11.45 30.40
CA LEU A 115 -1.43 -12.05 29.32
C LEU A 115 -1.73 -13.48 29.78
N PRO A 116 -3.01 -13.87 29.91
CA PRO A 116 -3.38 -15.16 30.50
C PRO A 116 -2.55 -16.25 29.83
N ASP A 117 -2.06 -17.24 30.57
CA ASP A 117 -1.11 -18.26 30.09
C ASP A 117 -1.54 -18.93 28.76
N ASP A 118 -2.84 -18.95 28.49
CA ASP A 118 -3.45 -19.34 27.22
C ASP A 118 -2.93 -18.56 25.99
N ASP A 119 -2.59 -17.27 26.14
CA ASP A 119 -2.11 -16.40 25.06
C ASP A 119 -0.62 -16.65 24.76
N LEU A 120 0.17 -17.15 25.74
CA LEU A 120 1.55 -17.58 25.52
C LEU A 120 1.61 -18.87 24.71
N LEU A 121 0.84 -19.90 25.09
CA LEU A 121 0.75 -21.14 24.30
C LEU A 121 0.17 -20.90 22.91
N ALA A 122 -0.82 -19.99 22.79
CA ALA A 122 -1.34 -19.56 21.50
C ALA A 122 -0.26 -18.86 20.64
N SER A 123 0.68 -18.16 21.26
CA SER A 123 1.77 -17.46 20.57
C SER A 123 2.79 -18.43 19.97
N ASP A 124 3.18 -19.49 20.67
CA ASP A 124 4.12 -20.50 20.16
C ASP A 124 3.55 -21.29 18.99
N LEU A 125 2.28 -21.71 19.10
CA LEU A 125 1.58 -22.39 18.01
C LEU A 125 1.41 -21.46 16.80
N LEU A 126 1.11 -20.19 17.03
CA LEU A 126 1.04 -19.19 15.96
C LEU A 126 2.41 -19.00 15.30
N ALA A 127 3.50 -18.91 16.05
CA ALA A 127 4.84 -18.79 15.49
C ALA A 127 5.20 -19.99 14.60
N LYS A 128 4.88 -21.20 15.05
CA LYS A 128 5.06 -22.43 14.26
C LYS A 128 4.25 -22.42 12.95
N ASP A 129 3.00 -21.98 13.01
CA ASP A 129 2.15 -21.90 11.81
C ASP A 129 2.59 -20.78 10.87
N LEU A 130 3.03 -19.63 11.40
CA LEU A 130 3.60 -18.54 10.62
C LEU A 130 4.90 -18.94 9.90
N ALA A 131 5.70 -19.84 10.46
CA ALA A 131 6.90 -20.36 9.81
C ALA A 131 6.60 -21.16 8.51
N LYS A 132 5.37 -21.67 8.35
CA LYS A 132 4.92 -22.36 7.13
C LYS A 132 4.48 -21.39 6.04
N VAL A 133 4.21 -20.14 6.39
CA VAL A 133 3.66 -19.12 5.48
C VAL A 133 4.74 -18.66 4.51
N VAL A 134 4.47 -18.79 3.22
CA VAL A 134 5.41 -18.37 2.17
C VAL A 134 5.09 -16.96 1.70
N ASP A 135 5.98 -16.02 1.97
CA ASP A 135 5.83 -14.63 1.59
C ASP A 135 5.95 -14.39 0.07
N GLY A 136 5.30 -13.34 -0.43
CA GLY A 136 5.38 -12.93 -1.85
C GLY A 136 4.76 -13.94 -2.83
N SER A 137 3.92 -14.85 -2.34
CA SER A 137 3.30 -15.91 -3.13
C SER A 137 1.77 -15.80 -3.13
N VAL A 138 1.12 -16.52 -4.04
CA VAL A 138 -0.33 -16.76 -3.98
C VAL A 138 -0.69 -17.56 -2.71
N TRP A 139 -1.98 -17.70 -2.41
CA TRP A 139 -2.42 -18.58 -1.33
C TRP A 139 -2.00 -20.03 -1.58
N ARG A 140 -1.45 -20.68 -0.56
CA ARG A 140 -1.05 -22.09 -0.59
C ARG A 140 -1.71 -22.84 0.56
N GLY A 141 -1.85 -24.15 0.43
CA GLY A 141 -2.41 -24.99 1.50
C GLY A 141 -1.67 -24.85 2.85
N GLY A 142 -0.36 -24.62 2.82
CA GLY A 142 0.45 -24.39 4.03
C GLY A 142 0.19 -23.05 4.74
N ASP A 143 -0.46 -22.09 4.10
CA ASP A 143 -0.81 -20.80 4.71
C ASP A 143 -2.08 -20.93 5.60
N ASN A 144 -2.87 -21.98 5.41
CA ASN A 144 -4.21 -22.12 5.99
C ASN A 144 -4.20 -22.20 7.52
N ASP A 145 -3.23 -22.90 8.12
CA ASP A 145 -3.15 -23.07 9.57
C ASP A 145 -3.02 -21.70 10.27
N ALA A 146 -2.08 -20.86 9.79
CA ALA A 146 -1.88 -19.52 10.30
C ALA A 146 -3.10 -18.62 10.04
N LEU A 147 -3.66 -18.71 8.83
CA LEU A 147 -4.84 -17.93 8.44
C LEU A 147 -6.05 -18.22 9.35
N TYR A 148 -6.42 -19.49 9.51
CA TYR A 148 -7.58 -19.87 10.31
C TYR A 148 -7.37 -19.64 11.80
N ARG A 149 -6.15 -19.85 12.32
CA ARG A 149 -5.82 -19.51 13.71
C ARG A 149 -5.98 -18.01 13.98
N LEU A 150 -5.52 -17.16 13.05
CA LEU A 150 -5.68 -15.70 13.17
C LEU A 150 -7.15 -15.27 13.03
N LEU A 151 -7.94 -15.91 12.17
CA LEU A 151 -9.38 -15.66 12.05
C LEU A 151 -10.17 -16.08 13.31
N ASP A 152 -9.83 -17.23 13.89
CA ASP A 152 -10.38 -17.70 15.16
C ASP A 152 -10.06 -16.71 16.30
N ARG A 153 -8.79 -16.27 16.40
CA ARG A 153 -8.37 -15.25 17.37
C ARG A 153 -9.14 -13.93 17.16
N ALA A 154 -9.28 -13.48 15.91
CA ALA A 154 -10.05 -12.28 15.58
C ALA A 154 -11.54 -12.44 15.96
N THR A 155 -12.09 -13.65 15.93
CA THR A 155 -13.47 -13.94 16.32
C THR A 155 -13.64 -13.95 17.85
N ARG A 156 -12.75 -14.62 18.58
CA ARG A 156 -12.84 -14.82 20.04
C ARG A 156 -12.48 -13.59 20.88
N TYR A 157 -11.53 -12.77 20.43
CA TYR A 157 -11.00 -11.66 21.21
C TYR A 157 -11.26 -10.30 20.54
N PRO A 158 -12.54 -9.84 20.51
CA PRO A 158 -12.93 -8.60 19.86
C PRO A 158 -12.16 -7.38 20.37
N ASP A 159 -11.98 -7.28 21.68
CA ASP A 159 -11.44 -6.09 22.35
C ASP A 159 -9.97 -5.89 22.04
N ALA A 160 -9.24 -6.99 21.86
CA ALA A 160 -7.85 -6.96 21.46
C ALA A 160 -7.66 -6.31 20.07
N TYR A 161 -8.70 -6.27 19.23
CA TYR A 161 -8.66 -5.61 17.92
C TYR A 161 -9.54 -4.35 17.87
N SER A 162 -9.86 -3.75 19.01
CA SER A 162 -10.66 -2.51 19.05
C SER A 162 -9.86 -1.31 18.54
N ILE A 163 -10.55 -0.40 17.85
CA ILE A 163 -9.97 0.90 17.46
C ILE A 163 -9.48 1.66 18.68
N GLN A 164 -10.23 1.63 19.79
CA GLN A 164 -9.89 2.39 20.99
C GLN A 164 -8.48 2.06 21.49
N ALA A 165 -8.05 0.80 21.39
CA ALA A 165 -6.70 0.39 21.71
C ALA A 165 -5.68 0.94 20.69
N ALA A 166 -5.99 0.91 19.39
CA ALA A 166 -5.10 1.44 18.35
C ALA A 166 -5.10 2.98 18.23
N TYR A 167 -6.15 3.63 18.73
CA TYR A 167 -6.44 5.05 18.71
C TYR A 167 -6.96 5.46 20.08
N PRO A 168 -6.07 5.58 21.10
CA PRO A 168 -6.41 6.35 22.27
C PRO A 168 -6.82 7.73 21.76
N ARG A 169 -8.11 8.06 21.95
CA ARG A 169 -8.67 9.36 21.58
C ARG A 169 -7.79 10.39 22.25
N ALA A 170 -7.01 11.12 21.46
CA ALA A 170 -6.16 12.18 21.97
C ALA A 170 -7.07 13.17 22.72
N ALA A 171 -7.11 13.04 24.04
CA ALA A 171 -7.55 14.14 24.87
C ALA A 171 -6.54 15.27 24.58
N PRO A 172 -6.98 16.50 24.27
CA PRO A 172 -6.09 17.60 23.86
C PRO A 172 -5.09 18.10 24.92
N THR A 173 -4.77 17.33 25.95
CA THR A 173 -4.03 17.80 27.12
C THR A 173 -2.79 16.94 27.38
N ALA A 174 -1.65 17.55 27.08
CA ALA A 174 -0.28 17.21 27.47
C ALA A 174 0.43 16.08 26.68
N PRO A 175 1.69 16.31 26.25
CA PRO A 175 2.58 15.25 25.78
C PRO A 175 2.96 14.38 26.98
N SER A 176 2.27 13.25 27.13
CA SER A 176 2.67 12.22 28.08
C SER A 176 3.78 11.39 27.43
N ASP A 177 5.02 11.65 27.81
CA ASP A 177 6.17 10.80 27.48
C ASP A 177 5.97 9.42 28.13
N GLY A 178 5.32 8.48 27.44
CA GLY A 178 5.15 7.11 27.97
C GLY A 178 4.14 6.18 27.31
N ASP A 179 3.32 6.64 26.36
CA ASP A 179 2.12 5.90 25.92
C ASP A 179 2.37 4.81 24.85
N SER A 180 3.32 3.90 25.11
CA SER A 180 3.60 2.71 24.26
C SER A 180 2.68 1.51 24.58
N GLN A 181 1.67 1.68 25.43
CA GLN A 181 0.94 0.57 26.05
C GLN A 181 -0.02 -0.19 25.14
N SER A 182 -0.32 0.30 23.93
CA SER A 182 -1.31 -0.37 23.08
C SER A 182 -0.78 -1.56 22.28
N GLY A 183 0.55 -1.74 22.15
CA GLY A 183 1.15 -2.86 21.41
C GLY A 183 0.72 -2.96 19.93
N VAL A 184 0.04 -1.95 19.38
CA VAL A 184 -0.44 -1.90 18.01
C VAL A 184 0.31 -0.81 17.26
N SER A 185 1.14 -1.19 16.30
CA SER A 185 1.86 -0.24 15.46
C SER A 185 0.95 0.30 14.35
N ARG A 186 0.76 1.62 14.29
CA ARG A 186 0.16 2.26 13.10
C ARG A 186 1.16 2.28 11.98
N VAL A 187 0.76 1.78 10.81
CA VAL A 187 1.68 1.59 9.68
C VAL A 187 1.02 2.00 8.37
N ALA A 188 1.83 2.56 7.48
CA ALA A 188 1.51 2.75 6.08
C ALA A 188 1.69 1.44 5.30
N VAL A 189 1.21 1.38 4.05
CA VAL A 189 1.41 0.19 3.19
C VAL A 189 2.88 -0.05 2.84
N VAL A 190 3.65 1.02 2.62
CA VAL A 190 5.04 0.92 2.13
C VAL A 190 5.96 0.14 3.09
N PRO A 191 5.97 0.40 4.42
CA PRO A 191 6.73 -0.41 5.37
C PRO A 191 6.39 -1.90 5.33
N LEU A 192 5.10 -2.25 5.21
CA LEU A 192 4.66 -3.66 5.15
C LEU A 192 5.15 -4.38 3.88
N LEU A 193 5.35 -3.64 2.79
CA LEU A 193 5.90 -4.16 1.54
C LEU A 193 7.43 -4.29 1.58
N GLN A 194 8.12 -3.31 2.18
CA GLN A 194 9.58 -3.23 2.20
C GLN A 194 10.22 -4.05 3.31
N GLN A 195 9.55 -4.21 4.46
CA GLN A 195 10.10 -4.85 5.65
C GLN A 195 9.15 -5.97 6.17
N PRO A 196 8.76 -6.93 5.32
CA PRO A 196 7.75 -7.92 5.69
C PRO A 196 8.19 -8.77 6.90
N ASP A 197 9.48 -9.06 7.04
CA ASP A 197 9.97 -9.90 8.13
C ASP A 197 9.94 -9.20 9.50
N VAL A 198 10.01 -7.85 9.51
CA VAL A 198 9.86 -7.05 10.74
C VAL A 198 8.42 -7.10 11.23
N PHE A 199 7.45 -7.02 10.31
CA PHE A 199 6.03 -6.94 10.66
C PHE A 199 5.33 -8.30 10.73
N ARG A 200 5.92 -9.38 10.20
CA ARG A 200 5.25 -10.70 10.18
C ARG A 200 4.90 -11.14 11.59
N GLY A 201 3.65 -11.53 11.80
CA GLY A 201 3.14 -11.93 13.12
C GLY A 201 2.86 -10.76 14.07
N HIS A 202 3.22 -9.52 13.72
CA HIS A 202 3.00 -8.36 14.55
C HIS A 202 1.63 -7.73 14.33
N ARG A 203 1.11 -7.12 15.39
CA ARG A 203 -0.14 -6.37 15.35
C ARG A 203 0.07 -5.01 14.70
N VAL A 204 -0.77 -4.72 13.71
CA VAL A 204 -0.72 -3.50 12.93
C VAL A 204 -2.10 -2.87 12.80
N ALA A 205 -2.14 -1.55 12.71
CA ALA A 205 -3.32 -0.77 12.38
C ALA A 205 -3.09 0.04 11.11
N ILE A 206 -4.03 -0.05 10.17
CA ILE A 206 -3.99 0.66 8.89
C ILE A 206 -5.39 1.12 8.50
N ALA A 207 -5.49 2.26 7.82
CA ALA A 207 -6.76 2.81 7.33
C ALA A 207 -6.78 2.87 5.81
N GLY A 208 -7.96 2.65 5.23
CA GLY A 208 -8.16 2.63 3.79
C GLY A 208 -9.62 2.83 3.40
N LYS A 209 -9.85 2.92 2.10
CA LYS A 209 -11.18 2.92 1.48
C LYS A 209 -11.42 1.58 0.80
N VAL A 210 -12.59 0.98 1.03
CA VAL A 210 -12.91 -0.34 0.47
C VAL A 210 -13.12 -0.24 -1.04
N SER A 211 -12.35 -1.01 -1.81
CA SER A 211 -12.47 -1.08 -3.27
C SER A 211 -13.27 -2.29 -3.77
N ARG A 212 -13.16 -3.41 -3.04
CA ARG A 212 -13.78 -4.71 -3.36
C ARG A 212 -14.00 -5.50 -2.07
N ALA A 213 -15.12 -6.22 -1.95
CA ALA A 213 -15.39 -7.10 -0.82
C ALA A 213 -15.99 -8.43 -1.29
N GLN A 214 -15.34 -9.54 -0.95
CA GLN A 214 -15.78 -10.88 -1.34
C GLN A 214 -15.88 -11.78 -0.12
N ARG A 215 -17.02 -12.48 0.01
CA ARG A 215 -17.13 -13.60 0.95
C ARG A 215 -16.53 -14.86 0.33
N ILE A 216 -15.67 -15.52 1.09
CA ILE A 216 -15.03 -16.77 0.74
C ILE A 216 -15.58 -17.85 1.66
N GLU A 217 -16.22 -18.88 1.08
CA GLU A 217 -16.55 -20.08 1.84
C GLU A 217 -15.26 -20.86 2.13
N SER A 218 -15.13 -21.34 3.36
CA SER A 218 -13.98 -22.12 3.80
C SER A 218 -14.32 -23.60 3.74
N GLY A 219 -13.33 -24.42 3.36
CA GLY A 219 -13.42 -25.86 3.55
C GLY A 219 -13.41 -26.24 5.04
N PRO A 220 -13.66 -27.52 5.38
CA PRO A 220 -13.54 -28.01 6.74
C PRO A 220 -12.16 -27.69 7.34
N ASN A 221 -12.15 -27.20 8.59
CA ASN A 221 -10.94 -26.85 9.33
C ASN A 221 -11.18 -27.03 10.84
N ASP A 222 -10.10 -27.18 11.60
CA ASP A 222 -10.14 -27.45 13.05
C ASP A 222 -10.70 -26.29 13.88
N PHE A 223 -10.86 -25.11 13.28
CA PHE A 223 -11.33 -23.90 13.94
C PHE A 223 -12.84 -23.65 13.72
N GLY A 224 -13.52 -24.50 12.94
CA GLY A 224 -14.95 -24.34 12.65
C GLY A 224 -15.29 -23.07 11.87
N ILE A 225 -14.32 -22.46 11.18
CA ILE A 225 -14.55 -21.26 10.36
C ILE A 225 -15.21 -21.71 9.05
N SER A 226 -16.49 -21.40 8.87
CA SER A 226 -17.23 -21.76 7.65
C SER A 226 -17.01 -20.80 6.49
N GLY A 227 -16.59 -19.57 6.77
CA GLY A 227 -16.27 -18.57 5.76
C GLY A 227 -15.74 -17.29 6.37
N TYR A 228 -15.12 -16.48 5.52
CA TYR A 228 -14.54 -15.19 5.89
C TYR A 228 -14.68 -14.19 4.74
N TRP A 229 -14.30 -12.94 4.98
CA TRP A 229 -14.30 -11.88 3.99
C TRP A 229 -12.89 -11.53 3.57
N GLN A 230 -12.67 -11.47 2.27
CA GLN A 230 -11.50 -10.85 1.66
C GLN A 230 -11.88 -9.46 1.15
N VAL A 231 -11.30 -8.44 1.74
CA VAL A 231 -11.60 -7.04 1.43
C VAL A 231 -10.34 -6.36 0.91
N TRP A 232 -10.41 -5.76 -0.26
CA TRP A 232 -9.32 -4.98 -0.85
C TRP A 232 -9.52 -3.51 -0.53
N LEU A 233 -8.50 -2.87 0.03
CA LEU A 233 -8.56 -1.48 0.45
C LEU A 233 -7.49 -0.64 -0.25
N ARG A 234 -7.87 0.56 -0.67
CA ARG A 234 -6.93 1.60 -1.10
C ARG A 234 -6.47 2.39 0.13
N PRO A 235 -5.16 2.57 0.33
CA PRO A 235 -4.64 3.38 1.43
C PRO A 235 -5.13 4.82 1.37
N ILE A 236 -5.36 5.43 2.54
CA ILE A 236 -5.64 6.87 2.64
C ILE A 236 -4.37 7.74 2.60
N ASP A 237 -3.19 7.13 2.73
CA ASP A 237 -1.88 7.81 2.71
C ASP A 237 -1.43 8.21 1.29
N GLY A 238 -2.27 7.97 0.28
CA GLY A 238 -1.99 8.27 -1.12
C GLY A 238 -1.13 7.23 -1.83
N ALA A 239 -0.76 6.12 -1.18
CA ALA A 239 -0.12 5.00 -1.85
C ALA A 239 -1.08 4.35 -2.84
N ASP A 240 -0.62 4.12 -4.08
CA ASP A 240 -1.45 3.51 -5.13
C ASP A 240 -1.62 1.99 -4.93
N ARG A 241 -0.79 1.38 -4.08
CA ARG A 241 -0.76 -0.07 -3.84
C ARG A 241 -1.82 -0.46 -2.81
N PRO A 242 -2.74 -1.38 -3.13
CA PRO A 242 -3.77 -1.81 -2.19
C PRO A 242 -3.19 -2.68 -1.08
N PHE A 243 -3.98 -2.87 -0.03
CA PHE A 243 -3.77 -3.92 0.97
C PHE A 243 -5.03 -4.79 1.09
N VAL A 244 -4.85 -6.00 1.60
CA VAL A 244 -5.93 -6.99 1.74
C VAL A 244 -6.21 -7.24 3.21
N ALA A 245 -7.47 -7.04 3.60
CA ALA A 245 -7.99 -7.46 4.89
C ALA A 245 -8.64 -8.84 4.75
N ILE A 246 -8.24 -9.78 5.61
CA ILE A 246 -8.97 -11.04 5.81
C ILE A 246 -9.65 -10.96 7.17
N VAL A 247 -10.98 -10.94 7.18
CA VAL A 247 -11.77 -10.65 8.39
C VAL A 247 -12.95 -11.61 8.52
N PRO A 248 -13.38 -11.98 9.73
CA PRO A 248 -14.49 -12.91 9.91
C PRO A 248 -15.84 -12.29 9.52
N LYS A 249 -16.01 -10.98 9.72
CA LYS A 249 -17.25 -10.25 9.48
C LYS A 249 -16.96 -8.84 8.95
N VAL A 250 -17.89 -8.31 8.18
CA VAL A 250 -17.91 -6.92 7.70
C VAL A 250 -19.29 -6.32 7.94
N THR A 251 -19.40 -4.99 7.87
CA THR A 251 -20.71 -4.29 7.91
C THR A 251 -21.49 -4.50 6.62
N SER A 252 -22.81 -4.32 6.66
CA SER A 252 -23.67 -4.40 5.46
C SER A 252 -23.23 -3.45 4.35
N ARG A 253 -22.76 -2.25 4.71
CA ARG A 253 -22.22 -1.25 3.76
C ARG A 253 -20.99 -1.76 3.01
N ILE A 254 -20.07 -2.44 3.70
CA ILE A 254 -18.88 -3.02 3.08
C ILE A 254 -19.25 -4.26 2.26
N ALA A 255 -20.15 -5.10 2.77
CA ALA A 255 -20.66 -6.25 2.02
C ALA A 255 -21.33 -5.85 0.69
N ALA A 256 -22.01 -4.69 0.65
CA ALA A 256 -22.69 -4.17 -0.53
C ALA A 256 -21.75 -3.74 -1.66
N VAL A 257 -20.44 -3.53 -1.39
CA VAL A 257 -19.45 -3.23 -2.45
C VAL A 257 -19.34 -4.39 -3.43
N GLY A 258 -19.40 -5.62 -2.95
CA GLY A 258 -19.41 -6.81 -3.78
C GLY A 258 -18.04 -7.20 -4.38
N PRO A 259 -17.98 -8.41 -4.97
CA PRO A 259 -16.74 -9.02 -5.42
C PRO A 259 -16.27 -8.53 -6.79
N ASP A 260 -17.09 -7.87 -7.59
CA ASP A 260 -16.72 -7.39 -8.93
C ASP A 260 -16.43 -5.89 -8.99
N ALA A 261 -16.59 -5.20 -7.85
CA ALA A 261 -16.32 -3.78 -7.76
C ALA A 261 -14.83 -3.45 -7.76
N THR A 262 -14.52 -2.28 -8.34
CA THR A 262 -13.20 -1.65 -8.32
C THR A 262 -13.38 -0.17 -7.99
N LEU A 263 -13.96 0.12 -6.82
CA LEU A 263 -14.24 1.49 -6.41
C LEU A 263 -12.92 2.24 -6.14
N GLU A 264 -12.80 3.43 -6.70
CA GLU A 264 -11.72 4.36 -6.32
C GLU A 264 -12.01 5.04 -4.98
N ASP A 265 -13.28 5.28 -4.70
CA ASP A 265 -13.78 5.95 -3.50
C ASP A 265 -14.93 5.15 -2.88
N GLY A 266 -14.59 4.11 -2.12
CA GLY A 266 -15.57 3.33 -1.38
C GLY A 266 -15.60 3.65 0.11
N PRO A 267 -16.42 2.91 0.90
CA PRO A 267 -16.59 3.16 2.32
C PRO A 267 -15.24 3.20 3.07
N PRO A 268 -15.00 4.22 3.91
CA PRO A 268 -13.80 4.26 4.73
C PRO A 268 -13.84 3.15 5.78
N ALA A 269 -12.69 2.54 6.02
CA ALA A 269 -12.55 1.48 6.99
C ALA A 269 -11.16 1.47 7.63
N GLN A 270 -11.12 1.08 8.89
CA GLN A 270 -9.91 0.92 9.67
C GLN A 270 -9.73 -0.53 10.04
N LEU A 271 -8.56 -1.07 9.71
CA LEU A 271 -8.19 -2.45 9.93
C LEU A 271 -7.21 -2.52 11.09
N VAL A 272 -7.53 -3.34 12.09
CA VAL A 272 -6.61 -3.72 13.17
C VAL A 272 -6.45 -5.23 13.11
N GLY A 273 -5.22 -5.72 12.97
CA GLY A 273 -4.98 -7.13 12.72
C GLY A 273 -3.52 -7.52 12.88
N VAL A 274 -3.20 -8.75 12.49
CA VAL A 274 -1.82 -9.25 12.42
C VAL A 274 -1.39 -9.28 10.95
N PHE A 275 -0.21 -8.72 10.65
CA PHE A 275 0.36 -8.82 9.31
C PHE A 275 0.85 -10.24 9.06
N LEU A 276 0.33 -10.88 8.01
CA LEU A 276 0.56 -12.29 7.70
C LEU A 276 1.64 -12.47 6.63
N LYS A 277 1.42 -11.90 5.44
CA LYS A 277 2.31 -12.03 4.28
C LYS A 277 2.04 -10.94 3.25
N ARG A 278 2.88 -10.87 2.23
CA ARG A 278 2.59 -10.21 0.95
C ARG A 278 1.97 -11.24 0.00
N LEU A 279 0.77 -10.96 -0.48
CA LEU A 279 0.04 -11.77 -1.44
C LEU A 279 0.39 -11.33 -2.86
N ALA A 280 0.81 -12.28 -3.69
CA ALA A 280 0.95 -12.05 -5.12
C ALA A 280 -0.43 -12.00 -5.79
N TYR A 281 -0.65 -10.98 -6.61
CA TYR A 281 -1.89 -10.80 -7.36
C TYR A 281 -1.63 -10.21 -8.75
N GLN A 282 -2.61 -10.33 -9.64
CA GLN A 282 -2.52 -9.76 -10.97
C GLN A 282 -3.12 -8.34 -10.98
N SER A 283 -2.27 -7.34 -11.22
CA SER A 283 -2.68 -5.96 -11.49
C SER A 283 -2.86 -5.72 -13.00
N SER A 284 -3.37 -4.54 -13.37
CA SER A 284 -3.43 -4.08 -14.75
C SER A 284 -2.05 -3.87 -15.39
N VAL A 285 -1.01 -3.69 -14.59
CA VAL A 285 0.38 -3.45 -15.05
C VAL A 285 1.22 -4.73 -15.04
N GLY A 286 0.74 -5.80 -14.39
CA GLY A 286 1.47 -7.06 -14.26
C GLY A 286 1.27 -7.72 -12.90
N ALA A 287 2.09 -8.72 -12.60
CA ALA A 287 2.14 -9.30 -11.25
C ALA A 287 2.58 -8.24 -10.24
N ASP A 288 1.86 -8.16 -9.12
CA ASP A 288 2.18 -7.23 -8.04
C ASP A 288 1.93 -7.85 -6.66
N LEU A 289 2.35 -7.16 -5.60
CA LEU A 289 2.23 -7.61 -4.21
C LEU A 289 1.33 -6.67 -3.40
N ALA A 290 0.48 -7.27 -2.55
CA ALA A 290 -0.33 -6.56 -1.58
C ALA A 290 -0.12 -7.13 -0.17
N PRO A 291 0.08 -6.31 0.87
CA PRO A 291 0.17 -6.81 2.23
C PRO A 291 -1.18 -7.37 2.69
N VAL A 292 -1.14 -8.51 3.39
CA VAL A 292 -2.31 -9.18 3.96
C VAL A 292 -2.30 -9.03 5.46
N ILE A 293 -3.40 -8.53 6.00
CA ILE A 293 -3.61 -8.37 7.42
C ILE A 293 -4.87 -9.14 7.81
N VAL A 294 -4.74 -10.04 8.79
CA VAL A 294 -5.86 -10.84 9.31
C VAL A 294 -6.32 -10.21 10.62
N GLY A 295 -7.60 -9.85 10.73
CA GLY A 295 -8.07 -9.16 11.92
C GLY A 295 -9.52 -8.68 11.85
N ARG A 296 -9.77 -7.46 12.30
CA ARG A 296 -11.08 -6.83 12.30
C ARG A 296 -11.10 -5.54 11.52
N LEU A 297 -12.17 -5.40 10.75
CA LEU A 297 -12.45 -4.19 9.99
C LEU A 297 -13.53 -3.40 10.71
N HIS A 298 -13.21 -2.16 11.02
CA HIS A 298 -14.12 -1.20 11.61
C HIS A 298 -14.49 -0.20 10.53
N ALA A 299 -15.75 -0.20 10.12
CA ALA A 299 -16.27 0.87 9.30
C ALA A 299 -16.43 2.11 10.20
N GLU A 300 -15.99 3.27 9.71
CA GLU A 300 -16.39 4.52 10.35
C GLU A 300 -17.92 4.58 10.27
N GLN A 301 -18.59 4.45 11.42
CA GLN A 301 -20.04 4.60 11.46
C GLN A 301 -20.32 6.02 10.99
N ASP A 302 -21.12 6.14 9.93
CA ASP A 302 -21.53 7.42 9.39
C ASP A 302 -22.06 8.26 10.55
N SER A 303 -21.24 9.21 11.00
CA SER A 303 -21.64 10.18 12.03
C SER A 303 -22.72 11.13 11.49
N GLU A 304 -23.17 10.91 10.26
CA GLU A 304 -24.18 11.67 9.52
C GLU A 304 -25.60 11.57 10.10
N GLY A 305 -25.87 10.63 11.03
CA GLY A 305 -27.21 10.45 11.61
C GLY A 305 -27.45 11.08 12.99
N SER A 306 -26.43 11.18 13.84
CA SER A 306 -26.67 11.43 15.28
C SER A 306 -26.74 12.91 15.69
N ASN A 307 -26.40 13.85 14.81
CA ASN A 307 -26.44 15.29 15.12
C ASN A 307 -27.70 16.03 14.64
N ARG A 308 -28.71 15.34 14.08
CA ARG A 308 -29.99 15.97 13.70
C ARG A 308 -31.13 15.81 14.71
N ALA A 309 -30.95 15.06 15.80
CA ALA A 309 -32.02 14.79 16.77
C ALA A 309 -31.95 15.59 18.09
N ASN A 310 -30.84 16.28 18.40
CA ASN A 310 -30.83 17.25 19.50
C ASN A 310 -31.21 18.63 18.97
N GLY A 311 -32.48 18.75 18.62
CA GLY A 311 -33.15 20.03 18.44
C GLY A 311 -33.22 20.77 19.78
N ASN A 312 -32.25 21.63 20.03
CA ASN A 312 -32.45 22.89 20.75
C ASN A 312 -31.74 23.97 19.92
N GLY A 313 -32.51 24.81 19.24
CA GLY A 313 -32.03 26.03 18.57
C GLY A 313 -31.49 27.07 19.58
N PRO A 314 -31.16 28.31 19.16
CA PRO A 314 -31.52 28.97 17.90
C PRO A 314 -30.34 29.69 17.21
N GLN A 315 -30.72 30.47 16.19
CA GLN A 315 -29.99 31.58 15.57
C GLN A 315 -29.14 31.29 14.33
N ALA A 316 -29.84 31.44 13.20
CA ALA A 316 -29.33 32.13 12.03
C ALA A 316 -28.55 33.39 12.44
N ASN A 317 -27.24 33.36 12.25
CA ASN A 317 -26.48 34.54 11.90
C ASN A 317 -26.25 34.48 10.40
N ASP A 318 -27.17 35.13 9.68
CA ASP A 318 -26.88 35.75 8.39
C ASP A 318 -25.63 36.60 8.55
N SER A 319 -24.50 36.06 8.12
CA SER A 319 -23.36 36.86 7.71
C SER A 319 -22.89 36.25 6.40
N ASP A 320 -23.66 36.58 5.35
CA ASP A 320 -23.24 36.56 3.96
C ASP A 320 -21.94 37.39 3.87
N PRO A 321 -20.75 36.76 3.85
CA PRO A 321 -19.53 37.49 3.65
C PRO A 321 -19.44 37.65 2.14
N SER A 322 -20.00 38.76 1.67
CA SER A 322 -19.50 39.50 0.53
C SER A 322 -19.02 38.62 -0.63
N GLN A 323 -19.91 38.49 -1.62
CA GLN A 323 -19.56 38.57 -3.04
C GLN A 323 -18.70 39.83 -3.34
N GLN A 324 -17.51 39.93 -2.75
CA GLN A 324 -16.44 40.78 -3.23
C GLN A 324 -15.96 40.10 -4.50
N GLY A 325 -16.58 40.50 -5.60
CA GLY A 325 -16.31 39.99 -6.94
C GLY A 325 -14.80 39.98 -7.18
N LEU A 326 -14.25 38.78 -7.30
CA LEU A 326 -13.05 38.53 -8.09
C LEU A 326 -13.33 39.15 -9.46
N GLY A 327 -12.80 40.36 -9.68
CA GLY A 327 -13.14 41.21 -10.81
C GLY A 327 -13.06 40.45 -12.13
N GLY A 328 -13.85 40.86 -13.13
CA GLY A 328 -14.00 40.16 -14.41
C GLY A 328 -12.68 39.77 -15.11
N ALA A 329 -11.55 40.39 -14.74
CA ALA A 329 -10.21 39.98 -15.12
C ALA A 329 -9.85 38.52 -14.71
N VAL A 330 -10.24 38.04 -13.54
CA VAL A 330 -9.93 36.68 -13.08
C VAL A 330 -10.73 35.64 -13.86
N TRP A 331 -12.02 35.88 -14.08
CA TRP A 331 -12.86 35.00 -14.91
C TRP A 331 -12.41 35.00 -16.38
N ALA A 332 -11.98 36.15 -16.91
CA ALA A 332 -11.38 36.22 -18.24
C ALA A 332 -10.08 35.41 -18.34
N ALA A 333 -9.24 35.44 -17.30
CA ALA A 333 -8.00 34.64 -17.25
C ALA A 333 -8.29 33.13 -17.21
N ILE A 334 -9.28 32.70 -16.43
CA ILE A 334 -9.70 31.28 -16.37
C ILE A 334 -10.26 30.83 -17.73
N ALA A 335 -11.12 31.64 -18.35
CA ALA A 335 -11.68 31.34 -19.67
C ALA A 335 -10.57 31.23 -20.75
N ALA A 336 -9.61 32.16 -20.75
CA ALA A 336 -8.47 32.13 -21.66
C ALA A 336 -7.60 30.88 -21.47
N ALA A 337 -7.35 30.48 -20.22
CA ALA A 337 -6.59 29.27 -19.90
C ALA A 337 -7.30 27.99 -20.39
N CYS A 338 -8.62 27.90 -20.24
CA CYS A 338 -9.42 26.78 -20.75
C CYS A 338 -9.34 26.68 -22.28
N VAL A 339 -9.48 27.79 -23.00
CA VAL A 339 -9.38 27.81 -24.48
C VAL A 339 -7.98 27.40 -24.93
N LEU A 340 -6.93 27.91 -24.28
CA LEU A 340 -5.55 27.54 -24.60
C LEU A 340 -5.31 26.03 -24.39
N GLY A 341 -5.85 25.47 -23.30
CA GLY A 341 -5.77 24.03 -23.01
C GLY A 341 -6.43 23.17 -24.09
N VAL A 342 -7.62 23.55 -24.55
CA VAL A 342 -8.33 22.83 -25.62
C VAL A 342 -7.58 22.94 -26.95
N LEU A 343 -7.03 24.11 -27.29
CA LEU A 343 -6.23 24.30 -28.50
C LEU A 343 -4.95 23.46 -28.50
N LEU A 344 -4.24 23.38 -27.36
CA LEU A 344 -3.06 22.54 -27.21
C LEU A 344 -3.40 21.04 -27.37
N ALA A 345 -4.51 20.59 -26.79
CA ALA A 345 -4.97 19.21 -26.94
C ALA A 345 -5.35 18.86 -28.39
N ALA A 346 -6.06 19.78 -29.08
CA ALA A 346 -6.41 19.63 -30.49
C ALA A 346 -5.16 19.60 -31.38
N PHE A 347 -4.17 20.46 -31.11
CA PHE A 347 -2.89 20.46 -31.83
C PHE A 347 -2.09 19.16 -31.62
N ALA A 348 -2.02 18.67 -30.38
CA ALA A 348 -1.31 17.42 -30.07
C ALA A 348 -1.94 16.19 -30.75
N THR A 349 -3.27 16.13 -30.80
CA THR A 349 -4.01 15.06 -31.49
C THR A 349 -3.87 15.16 -33.02
N TRP A 350 -3.91 16.36 -33.59
CA TRP A 350 -3.64 16.59 -35.01
C TRP A 350 -2.22 16.16 -35.40
N ARG A 351 -1.21 16.54 -34.62
CA ARG A 351 0.18 16.14 -34.83
C ARG A 351 0.35 14.62 -34.78
N SER A 352 -0.35 13.94 -33.87
CA SER A 352 -0.34 12.48 -33.78
C SER A 352 -0.96 11.79 -35.01
N ARG A 353 -2.01 12.38 -35.59
CA ARG A 353 -2.63 11.87 -36.84
C ARG A 353 -1.69 11.99 -38.03
N LEU A 354 -0.94 13.09 -38.17
CA LEU A 354 0.04 13.25 -39.25
C LEU A 354 1.19 12.22 -39.19
N MET A 355 1.68 11.92 -37.98
CA MET A 355 2.76 10.95 -37.78
C MET A 355 2.33 9.50 -38.07
N THR A 356 1.08 9.16 -37.75
CA THR A 356 0.56 7.80 -38.02
C THR A 356 0.36 7.53 -39.52
N GLN A 357 0.11 8.56 -40.32
CA GLN A 357 0.04 8.42 -41.78
C GLN A 357 1.40 8.13 -42.41
N HIS A 358 2.48 8.80 -41.97
CA HIS A 358 3.84 8.53 -42.45
C HIS A 358 4.30 7.10 -42.14
N GLY A 359 3.94 6.56 -40.96
CA GLY A 359 4.26 5.17 -40.61
C GLY A 359 3.55 4.13 -41.48
N ARG A 360 2.35 4.44 -42.03
CA ARG A 360 1.64 3.55 -42.96
C ARG A 360 2.27 3.57 -44.35
N GLN A 361 2.73 4.73 -44.81
CA GLN A 361 3.41 4.86 -46.10
C GLN A 361 4.75 4.10 -46.11
N LEU A 362 5.53 4.17 -45.03
CA LEU A 362 6.79 3.42 -44.92
C LEU A 362 6.58 1.90 -44.87
N ARG A 363 5.47 1.42 -44.29
CA ARG A 363 5.12 -0.01 -44.30
C ARG A 363 4.54 -0.48 -45.63
N ALA A 364 3.86 0.41 -46.37
CA ALA A 364 3.40 0.12 -47.72
C ALA A 364 4.59 0.07 -48.71
N ALA A 365 5.58 0.94 -48.55
CA ALA A 365 6.77 0.98 -49.39
C ALA A 365 7.79 -0.14 -49.07
N GLY A 366 7.81 -0.64 -47.84
CA GLY A 366 8.78 -1.65 -47.37
C GLY A 366 8.28 -3.09 -47.35
N ARG A 367 7.12 -3.41 -47.93
CA ARG A 367 6.64 -4.81 -48.04
C ARG A 367 7.17 -5.38 -49.35
N PRO A 368 8.16 -6.28 -49.35
CA PRO A 368 8.54 -7.00 -50.56
C PRO A 368 7.30 -7.72 -51.07
N THR A 369 6.97 -7.54 -52.33
CA THR A 369 5.87 -8.29 -52.97
C THR A 369 6.22 -9.77 -52.89
N ASN A 370 5.24 -10.59 -52.47
CA ASN A 370 5.40 -12.04 -52.27
C ASN A 370 5.98 -12.77 -53.49
N ASP A 371 5.89 -12.17 -54.68
CA ASP A 371 6.45 -12.68 -55.93
C ASP A 371 7.95 -12.91 -55.84
N SER A 372 8.71 -12.01 -55.19
CA SER A 372 10.17 -12.15 -55.03
C SER A 372 10.57 -13.35 -54.15
N PHE A 373 9.77 -13.66 -53.14
CA PHE A 373 10.01 -14.80 -52.24
C PHE A 373 9.66 -16.13 -52.93
N LEU A 374 8.57 -16.15 -53.71
CA LEU A 374 8.20 -17.33 -54.50
C LEU A 374 9.22 -17.62 -55.61
N GLN A 375 9.79 -16.58 -56.22
CA GLN A 375 10.84 -16.73 -57.24
C GLN A 375 12.15 -17.29 -56.66
N GLN A 376 12.47 -16.98 -55.40
CA GLN A 376 13.60 -17.58 -54.67
C GLN A 376 13.36 -19.05 -54.28
N LEU A 377 12.12 -19.42 -53.99
CA LEU A 377 11.77 -20.81 -53.71
C LEU A 377 11.76 -21.68 -54.96
N SER A 378 11.37 -21.14 -56.12
CA SER A 378 11.42 -21.89 -57.38
C SER A 378 12.84 -22.08 -57.90
N THR A 379 13.76 -21.14 -57.63
CA THR A 379 15.15 -21.25 -58.11
C THR A 379 16.03 -22.19 -57.28
N ASN A 380 15.73 -22.40 -55.99
CA ASN A 380 16.50 -23.31 -55.14
C ASN A 380 16.03 -24.78 -55.18
N GLY A 381 14.96 -25.09 -55.93
CA GLY A 381 14.37 -26.44 -55.99
C GLY A 381 15.03 -27.40 -56.98
N ASP A 382 15.66 -26.89 -58.04
CA ASP A 382 16.08 -27.72 -59.19
C ASP A 382 17.54 -28.22 -59.14
N ASP A 383 18.38 -27.69 -58.25
CA ASP A 383 19.83 -27.99 -58.27
C ASP A 383 20.27 -29.24 -57.46
N LYS A 384 19.34 -30.08 -56.96
CA LYS A 384 19.68 -31.17 -56.02
C LYS A 384 19.31 -32.59 -56.45
N ALA A 385 18.98 -32.82 -57.72
CA ALA A 385 18.54 -34.15 -58.19
C ALA A 385 19.58 -34.97 -58.98
N ASP A 386 20.73 -34.40 -59.38
CA ASP A 386 21.75 -35.13 -60.15
C ASP A 386 23.10 -35.10 -59.43
N GLY A 387 23.50 -36.19 -58.79
CA GLY A 387 24.85 -36.30 -58.23
C GLY A 387 25.10 -37.53 -57.37
N ASP A 388 25.66 -38.55 -58.00
CA ASP A 388 26.54 -39.58 -57.45
C ASP A 388 25.96 -40.74 -56.63
N HIS A 389 25.40 -41.68 -57.38
CA HIS A 389 25.69 -43.10 -57.19
C HIS A 389 26.95 -43.49 -58.02
N ALA A 390 28.08 -43.68 -57.36
CA ALA A 390 29.21 -44.47 -57.85
C ALA A 390 29.94 -45.05 -56.63
N GLU A 391 29.76 -46.35 -56.37
CA GLU A 391 30.80 -47.36 -56.59
C GLU A 391 32.12 -47.07 -55.86
N HIS A 392 32.39 -47.82 -54.79
CA HIS A 392 33.66 -48.54 -54.70
C HIS A 392 33.54 -49.69 -53.70
N GLY A 393 33.72 -50.90 -54.22
CA GLY A 393 33.92 -52.12 -53.47
C GLY A 393 35.38 -52.41 -53.16
N GLU A 394 35.55 -53.57 -52.52
CA GLU A 394 36.73 -54.46 -52.49
C GLU A 394 38.08 -53.92 -52.02
N ASN A 395 38.52 -54.46 -50.88
CA ASN A 395 39.72 -55.31 -50.67
C ASN A 395 39.92 -55.37 -49.15
N GLY A 396 40.11 -56.50 -48.47
CA GLY A 396 40.97 -57.64 -48.76
C GLY A 396 41.69 -57.95 -47.46
#